data_AF-A0A1A6FU93-F1
#
_entry.id   AF-A0A1A6FU93-F1
#
_cell.length_a   1.000
_cell.length_b   1.000
_cell.length_c   1.000
_cell.angle_alpha   90.00
_cell.angle_beta   90.00
_cell.angle_gamma   90.00
#
_symmetry.space_group_name_H-M   'P 1'
#
loop_
_entity.id
_entity.type
_entity.pdbx_description
1 polymer ?
#
loop_
_entity_poly.entity_id
_entity_poly.type
_entity_poly.pdbx_seq_one_letter_code
_entity_poly.pdbx_strand_id
1 'polypeptide(L)'
;MTSTQLNAFDAAELDAIDVSYFATSQIAGLDATAIDNLTTTQIGALSAAQIGAIASSAINSLTTTELNALTSTQAAALTSSQIGALTTTNFTSLTTDSLSALTTTAIAGLTTDDISALTTTQGSAFTTPQIQAMSVDQVVALVTLLS
;
A
#
# COMPACT_ATOMS: atom_id res chain seq x y z
N MET A 1 -0.54 20.80 -14.80
CA MET A 1 -1.77 20.84 -13.99
C MET A 1 -1.38 20.87 -12.53
N THR A 2 -2.05 21.67 -11.69
CA THR A 2 -1.79 21.69 -10.24
C THR A 2 -2.53 20.54 -9.54
N SER A 3 -2.12 20.16 -8.33
CA SER A 3 -2.85 19.16 -7.53
C SER A 3 -4.29 19.59 -7.25
N THR A 4 -4.54 20.89 -7.02
CA THR A 4 -5.91 21.41 -6.88
C THR A 4 -6.77 21.17 -8.12
N GLN A 5 -6.20 21.30 -9.32
CA GLN A 5 -6.94 21.00 -10.55
C GLN A 5 -7.20 19.50 -10.70
N LEU A 6 -6.22 18.67 -10.35
CA LEU A 6 -6.35 17.21 -10.40
C LEU A 6 -7.38 16.69 -9.40
N ASN A 7 -7.44 17.26 -8.19
CA ASN A 7 -8.41 16.87 -7.16
C ASN A 7 -9.84 17.32 -7.46
N ALA A 8 -10.03 18.18 -8.47
CA ALA A 8 -11.36 18.57 -8.94
C ALA A 8 -11.90 17.64 -10.04
N PHE A 9 -11.08 16.72 -10.57
CA PHE A 9 -11.48 15.79 -11.61
C PHE A 9 -12.28 14.63 -11.04
N ASP A 10 -13.30 14.20 -11.79
CA ASP A 10 -13.98 12.94 -11.54
C ASP A 10 -13.17 11.73 -12.05
N ALA A 11 -13.69 10.52 -11.81
CA ALA A 11 -13.04 9.29 -12.25
C ALA A 11 -12.88 9.17 -13.77
N ALA A 12 -13.83 9.68 -14.57
CA ALA A 12 -13.74 9.60 -16.03
C ALA A 12 -12.73 10.60 -16.59
N GLU A 13 -12.65 11.79 -16.01
CA GLU A 13 -11.65 12.80 -16.34
C GLU A 13 -10.24 12.35 -15.93
N LEU A 14 -10.10 11.70 -14.78
CA LEU A 14 -8.84 11.06 -14.37
C LEU A 14 -8.49 9.89 -15.28
N ASP A 15 -9.41 8.99 -15.63
CA ASP A 15 -9.15 7.84 -16.51
C ASP A 15 -8.70 8.27 -17.91
N ALA A 16 -9.20 9.42 -18.40
CA ALA A 16 -8.83 9.97 -19.70
C ALA A 16 -7.39 10.52 -19.76
N ILE A 17 -6.68 10.64 -18.64
CA ILE A 17 -5.31 11.13 -18.58
C ILE A 17 -4.33 10.04 -18.11
N ASP A 18 -3.15 10.03 -18.70
CA ASP A 18 -2.10 9.07 -18.35
C ASP A 18 -1.36 9.53 -17.09
N VAL A 19 -1.71 8.91 -15.96
CA VAL A 19 -1.12 9.20 -14.64
C VAL A 19 0.36 8.85 -14.54
N SER A 20 0.90 8.02 -15.44
CA SER A 20 2.33 7.68 -15.43
C SER A 20 3.23 8.89 -15.73
N TYR A 21 2.70 9.93 -16.39
CA TYR A 21 3.42 11.17 -16.69
C TYR A 21 3.37 12.21 -15.55
N PHE A 22 2.66 11.95 -14.44
CA PHE A 22 2.58 12.90 -13.34
C PHE A 22 3.91 12.98 -12.58
N ALA A 23 4.33 14.19 -12.22
CA ALA A 23 5.44 14.34 -11.28
C ALA A 23 5.04 13.78 -9.90
N THR A 24 6.02 13.30 -9.13
CA THR A 24 5.80 12.83 -7.76
C THR A 24 5.18 13.90 -6.86
N SER A 25 5.45 15.19 -7.11
CA SER A 25 4.82 16.31 -6.41
C SER A 25 3.33 16.49 -6.74
N GLN A 26 2.88 16.10 -7.93
CA GLN A 26 1.46 16.09 -8.28
C GLN A 26 0.76 14.93 -7.57
N ILE A 27 1.37 13.74 -7.58
CA ILE A 27 0.86 12.55 -6.86
C ILE A 27 0.78 12.80 -5.35
N ALA A 28 1.82 13.40 -4.76
CA ALA A 28 1.84 13.76 -3.34
C ALA A 28 0.77 14.81 -2.96
N GLY A 29 0.26 15.55 -3.94
CA GLY A 29 -0.82 16.52 -3.75
C GLY A 29 -2.22 15.96 -3.99
N LEU A 30 -2.35 14.72 -4.47
CA LEU A 30 -3.65 14.08 -4.63
C LEU A 30 -4.26 13.78 -3.27
N ASP A 31 -5.55 14.07 -3.12
CA ASP A 31 -6.29 13.70 -1.92
C ASP A 31 -6.89 12.28 -2.04
N ALA A 32 -7.52 11.84 -0.95
CA ALA A 32 -8.20 10.55 -0.85
C ALA A 32 -9.21 10.30 -1.98
N THR A 33 -9.98 11.32 -2.37
CA THR A 33 -11.00 11.20 -3.42
C THR A 33 -10.39 11.04 -4.79
N ALA A 34 -9.34 11.82 -5.10
CA ALA A 34 -8.63 11.68 -6.35
C ALA A 34 -7.93 10.31 -6.48
N ILE A 35 -7.38 9.78 -5.38
CA ILE A 35 -6.77 8.43 -5.36
C ILE A 35 -7.83 7.33 -5.52
N ASP A 36 -8.97 7.42 -4.83
CA ASP A 36 -10.09 6.47 -4.95
C ASP A 36 -10.72 6.47 -6.36
N ASN A 37 -10.64 7.59 -7.07
CA ASN A 37 -11.10 7.72 -8.45
C ASN A 37 -10.16 7.09 -9.49
N LEU A 38 -8.93 6.71 -9.12
CA LEU A 38 -8.00 6.07 -10.06
C LEU A 38 -8.42 4.63 -10.32
N THR A 39 -8.35 4.20 -11.58
CA THR A 39 -8.62 2.79 -11.90
C THR A 39 -7.44 1.89 -11.50
N THR A 40 -7.68 0.60 -11.32
CA THR A 40 -6.62 -0.40 -11.10
C THR A 40 -5.54 -0.39 -12.20
N THR A 41 -5.92 -0.06 -13.43
CA THR A 41 -4.99 0.07 -14.55
C THR A 41 -4.11 1.31 -14.40
N GLN A 42 -4.67 2.43 -13.96
CA GLN A 42 -3.91 3.64 -13.66
C GLN A 42 -2.97 3.45 -12.48
N ILE A 43 -3.44 2.83 -11.38
CA ILE A 43 -2.58 2.46 -10.24
C ILE A 43 -1.44 1.54 -10.70
N GLY A 44 -1.73 0.53 -11.54
CA GLY A 44 -0.74 -0.35 -12.12
C GLY A 44 0.28 0.34 -13.05
N ALA A 45 -0.10 1.46 -13.66
CA ALA A 45 0.78 2.26 -14.52
C ALA A 45 1.71 3.21 -13.74
N LEU A 46 1.44 3.48 -12.47
CA LEU A 46 2.29 4.35 -11.64
C LEU A 46 3.67 3.71 -11.43
N SER A 47 4.72 4.50 -11.60
CA SER A 47 6.07 4.12 -11.20
C SER A 47 6.19 3.93 -9.68
N ALA A 48 7.19 3.16 -9.25
CA ALA A 48 7.56 3.03 -7.84
C ALA A 48 7.72 4.39 -7.14
N ALA A 49 8.36 5.36 -7.79
CA ALA A 49 8.56 6.69 -7.22
C ALA A 49 7.23 7.44 -7.01
N GLN A 50 6.25 7.26 -7.90
CA GLN A 50 4.91 7.82 -7.74
C GLN A 50 4.14 7.13 -6.61
N ILE A 51 4.20 5.80 -6.51
CA ILE A 51 3.59 5.05 -5.40
C ILE A 51 4.14 5.50 -4.04
N GLY A 52 5.47 5.61 -3.91
CA GLY A 52 6.11 6.10 -2.69
C GLY A 52 5.81 7.59 -2.37
N ALA A 53 5.29 8.34 -3.34
CA ALA A 53 4.89 9.74 -3.16
C ALA A 53 3.43 9.91 -2.74
N ILE A 54 2.59 8.87 -2.82
CA ILE A 54 1.19 8.94 -2.36
C ILE A 54 1.17 9.31 -0.88
N ALA A 55 0.44 10.34 -0.50
CA ALA A 55 0.34 10.75 0.90
C ALA A 55 -0.25 9.61 1.75
N SER A 56 0.27 9.40 2.97
CA SER A 56 -0.26 8.38 3.88
C SER A 56 -1.72 8.62 4.25
N SER A 57 -2.20 9.87 4.20
CA SER A 57 -3.62 10.20 4.39
C SER A 57 -4.52 9.79 3.24
N ALA A 58 -3.96 9.45 2.07
CA ALA A 58 -4.71 9.05 0.87
C ALA A 58 -4.54 7.55 0.54
N ILE A 59 -3.47 6.88 1.02
CA ILE A 59 -3.21 5.45 0.74
C ILE A 59 -4.34 4.54 1.27
N ASN A 60 -5.02 4.94 2.35
CA ASN A 60 -6.12 4.18 2.93
C ASN A 60 -7.39 4.17 2.04
N SER A 61 -7.41 5.02 1.01
CA SER A 61 -8.50 5.08 0.03
C SER A 61 -8.32 4.04 -1.07
N LEU A 62 -7.14 3.43 -1.19
CA LEU A 62 -6.95 2.30 -2.11
C LEU A 62 -7.78 1.10 -1.65
N THR A 63 -8.50 0.54 -2.60
CA THR A 63 -9.25 -0.70 -2.43
C THR A 63 -8.30 -1.89 -2.28
N THR A 64 -8.81 -2.99 -1.72
CA THR A 64 -8.06 -4.24 -1.61
C THR A 64 -7.70 -4.82 -2.97
N THR A 65 -8.52 -4.57 -4.00
CA THR A 65 -8.24 -4.94 -5.38
C THR A 65 -7.02 -4.19 -5.92
N GLU A 66 -6.91 -2.88 -5.68
CA GLU A 66 -5.77 -2.08 -6.12
C GLU A 66 -4.50 -2.45 -5.37
N LEU A 67 -4.59 -2.64 -4.05
CA LEU A 67 -3.44 -3.08 -3.24
C LEU A 67 -2.90 -4.44 -3.70
N ASN A 68 -3.79 -5.39 -4.03
CA ASN A 68 -3.39 -6.70 -4.57
C ASN A 68 -2.90 -6.63 -6.03
N ALA A 69 -3.27 -5.59 -6.78
CA ALA A 69 -2.82 -5.38 -8.15
C ALA A 69 -1.44 -4.70 -8.25
N LEU A 70 -0.90 -4.19 -7.14
CA LEU A 70 0.45 -3.63 -7.11
C LEU A 70 1.49 -4.68 -7.54
N THR A 71 2.35 -4.29 -8.45
CA THR A 71 3.54 -5.07 -8.80
C THR A 71 4.49 -5.14 -7.60
N SER A 72 5.39 -6.14 -7.59
CA SER A 72 6.42 -6.25 -6.54
C SER A 72 7.31 -5.00 -6.46
N THR A 73 7.59 -4.35 -7.59
CA THR A 73 8.36 -3.09 -7.63
C THR A 73 7.60 -1.92 -7.01
N GLN A 74 6.29 -1.83 -7.21
CA GLN A 74 5.45 -0.81 -6.59
C GLN A 74 5.24 -1.07 -5.10
N ALA A 75 4.94 -2.32 -4.71
CA ALA A 75 4.81 -2.73 -3.32
C ALA A 75 6.10 -2.46 -2.53
N ALA A 76 7.27 -2.65 -3.16
CA ALA A 76 8.55 -2.33 -2.56
C ALA A 76 8.80 -0.83 -2.33
N ALA A 77 8.07 0.03 -3.05
CA ALA A 77 8.18 1.48 -2.92
C ALA A 77 7.28 2.07 -1.82
N LEU A 78 6.39 1.26 -1.23
CA LEU A 78 5.58 1.66 -0.09
C LEU A 78 6.47 1.97 1.12
N THR A 79 6.22 3.10 1.74
CA THR A 79 6.91 3.56 2.95
C THR A 79 6.25 3.00 4.21
N SER A 80 6.98 2.91 5.32
CA SER A 80 6.44 2.49 6.61
C SER A 80 5.24 3.33 7.06
N SER A 81 5.26 4.64 6.78
CA SER A 81 4.14 5.56 7.10
C SER A 81 2.89 5.28 6.27
N GLN A 82 3.03 4.86 5.00
CA GLN A 82 1.89 4.45 4.18
C GLN A 82 1.33 3.12 4.67
N ILE A 83 2.19 2.16 5.01
CA ILE A 83 1.77 0.85 5.56
C ILE A 83 1.03 1.03 6.88
N GLY A 84 1.57 1.82 7.81
CA GLY A 84 0.91 2.10 9.10
C GLY A 84 -0.38 2.93 8.99
N ALA A 85 -0.68 3.48 7.82
CA ALA A 85 -1.94 4.18 7.55
C ALA A 85 -3.01 3.28 6.90
N LEU A 86 -2.64 2.08 6.43
CA LEU A 86 -3.61 1.09 5.97
C LEU A 86 -4.43 0.56 7.14
N THR A 87 -5.65 0.11 6.85
CA THR A 87 -6.51 -0.49 7.87
C THR A 87 -6.20 -1.97 8.03
N THR A 88 -6.54 -2.53 9.19
CA THR A 88 -6.50 -3.99 9.42
C THR A 88 -7.34 -4.78 8.40
N THR A 89 -8.41 -4.19 7.87
CA THR A 89 -9.21 -4.81 6.79
C THR A 89 -8.43 -4.88 5.47
N ASN A 90 -7.59 -3.89 5.17
CA ASN A 90 -6.70 -3.94 4.02
C ASN A 90 -5.71 -5.11 4.15
N PHE A 91 -5.06 -5.26 5.30
CA PHE A 91 -4.07 -6.34 5.53
C PHE A 91 -4.67 -7.73 5.46
N THR A 92 -5.82 -7.95 6.08
CA THR A 92 -6.52 -9.26 6.04
C THR A 92 -7.00 -9.63 4.64
N SER A 93 -7.11 -8.65 3.74
CA SER A 93 -7.48 -8.86 2.34
C SER A 93 -6.29 -9.00 1.39
N LEU A 94 -5.05 -8.84 1.86
CA LEU A 94 -3.86 -9.04 1.03
C LEU A 94 -3.62 -10.52 0.74
N THR A 95 -3.16 -10.81 -0.47
CA THR A 95 -2.68 -12.15 -0.81
C THR A 95 -1.35 -12.46 -0.12
N THR A 96 -0.99 -13.75 -0.01
CA THR A 96 0.33 -14.17 0.47
C THR A 96 1.47 -13.64 -0.39
N ASP A 97 1.24 -13.53 -1.70
CA ASP A 97 2.22 -13.01 -2.65
C ASP A 97 2.48 -11.54 -2.39
N SER A 98 1.41 -10.74 -2.23
CA SER A 98 1.51 -9.32 -1.88
C SER A 98 2.21 -9.11 -0.53
N LEU A 99 1.90 -9.92 0.49
CA LEU A 99 2.56 -9.86 1.80
C LEU A 99 4.06 -10.17 1.70
N SER A 100 4.43 -11.24 0.97
CA SER A 100 5.83 -11.63 0.79
C SER A 100 6.64 -10.62 -0.02
N ALA A 101 5.98 -9.81 -0.86
CA ALA A 101 6.60 -8.77 -1.67
C ALA A 101 6.86 -7.45 -0.91
N LEU A 102 6.29 -7.27 0.29
CA LEU A 102 6.55 -6.08 1.11
C LEU A 102 8.03 -5.99 1.51
N THR A 103 8.61 -4.79 1.45
CA THR A 103 9.99 -4.59 1.89
C THR A 103 10.11 -4.64 3.40
N THR A 104 11.33 -4.88 3.90
CA THR A 104 11.63 -4.80 5.34
C THR A 104 11.28 -3.43 5.94
N THR A 105 11.40 -2.35 5.17
CA THR A 105 10.95 -1.00 5.56
C THR A 105 9.44 -0.92 5.71
N ALA A 106 8.67 -1.50 4.78
CA ALA A 106 7.22 -1.59 4.87
C ALA A 106 6.79 -2.38 6.12
N ILE A 107 7.43 -3.52 6.39
CA ILE A 107 7.11 -4.38 7.56
C ILE A 107 7.24 -3.65 8.90
N ALA A 108 8.21 -2.72 9.03
CA ALA A 108 8.35 -1.91 10.24
C ALA A 108 7.13 -1.01 10.53
N GLY A 109 6.25 -0.78 9.55
CA GLY A 109 5.00 -0.04 9.70
C GLY A 109 3.81 -0.87 10.16
N LEU A 110 3.90 -2.21 10.18
CA LEU A 110 2.80 -3.08 10.63
C LEU A 110 2.57 -2.93 12.15
N THR A 111 1.32 -2.89 12.58
CA THR A 111 1.02 -2.97 14.01
C THR A 111 0.89 -4.43 14.46
N THR A 112 0.98 -4.68 15.76
CA THR A 112 0.69 -6.02 16.33
C THR A 112 -0.76 -6.44 16.09
N ASP A 113 -1.68 -5.47 16.01
CA ASP A 113 -3.10 -5.71 15.74
C ASP A 113 -3.30 -6.16 14.28
N ASP A 114 -2.57 -5.54 13.33
CA ASP A 114 -2.59 -5.97 11.93
C ASP A 114 -2.08 -7.41 11.79
N ILE A 115 -0.96 -7.74 12.44
CA ILE A 115 -0.40 -9.10 12.43
C ILE A 115 -1.39 -10.08 13.06
N SER A 116 -1.97 -9.75 14.21
CA SER A 116 -2.89 -10.64 14.92
C SER A 116 -4.20 -10.89 14.17
N ALA A 117 -4.58 -9.99 13.27
CA ALA A 117 -5.78 -10.14 12.45
C ALA A 117 -5.58 -11.03 11.21
N LEU A 118 -4.34 -11.29 10.80
CA LEU A 118 -4.04 -12.14 9.64
C LEU A 118 -4.53 -13.57 9.85
N THR A 119 -4.70 -14.29 8.74
CA THR A 119 -4.84 -15.76 8.77
C THR A 119 -3.49 -16.43 9.02
N THR A 120 -3.49 -17.67 9.50
CA THR A 120 -2.25 -18.46 9.66
C THR A 120 -1.52 -18.67 8.33
N THR A 121 -2.24 -18.77 7.22
CA THR A 121 -1.68 -18.83 5.86
C THR A 121 -0.95 -17.52 5.49
N GLN A 122 -1.55 -16.37 5.78
CA GLN A 122 -0.91 -15.06 5.57
C GLN A 122 0.29 -14.86 6.51
N GLY A 123 0.17 -15.23 7.79
CA GLY A 123 1.29 -15.17 8.74
C GLY A 123 2.48 -16.03 8.29
N SER A 124 2.22 -17.19 7.70
CA SER A 124 3.26 -18.08 7.16
C SER A 124 3.92 -17.54 5.89
N ALA A 125 3.36 -16.50 5.25
CA ALA A 125 3.92 -15.90 4.03
C ALA A 125 5.05 -14.91 4.31
N PHE A 126 5.25 -14.48 5.56
CA PHE A 126 6.37 -13.63 5.91
C PHE A 126 7.70 -14.35 5.67
N THR A 127 8.60 -13.67 4.95
CA THR A 127 9.91 -14.17 4.60
C THR A 127 10.92 -13.94 5.72
N THR A 128 12.01 -14.71 5.74
CA THR A 128 13.09 -14.55 6.74
C THR A 128 13.63 -13.11 6.83
N PRO A 129 13.89 -12.39 5.73
CA PRO A 129 14.31 -10.98 5.82
C PRO A 129 13.27 -10.07 6.46
N GLN A 130 11.97 -10.29 6.18
CA GLN A 130 10.89 -9.54 6.80
C GLN A 130 10.84 -9.79 8.31
N ILE A 131 10.91 -11.06 8.74
CA ILE A 131 10.93 -11.43 10.16
C ILE A 131 12.13 -10.83 10.90
N GLN A 132 13.31 -10.76 10.26
CA GLN A 132 14.50 -10.12 10.84
C GLN A 132 14.35 -8.61 11.01
N ALA A 133 13.50 -7.96 10.22
CA ALA A 133 13.23 -6.53 10.31
C ALA A 133 12.10 -6.17 11.29
N MET A 134 11.35 -7.17 11.76
CA MET A 134 10.26 -6.97 12.72
C MET A 134 10.79 -6.57 14.10
N SER A 135 10.01 -5.76 14.82
CA SER A 135 10.20 -5.53 16.24
C SER A 135 9.93 -6.80 17.04
N VAL A 136 10.41 -6.84 18.30
CA VAL A 136 10.14 -7.98 19.20
C VAL A 136 8.63 -8.19 19.37
N ASP A 137 7.86 -7.12 19.53
CA ASP A 137 6.40 -7.22 19.71
C ASP A 137 5.70 -7.77 18.45
N GLN A 138 6.13 -7.35 17.27
CA GLN A 138 5.64 -7.89 16.00
C GLN A 138 5.96 -9.38 15.86
N VAL A 139 7.18 -9.81 16.23
CA VAL A 139 7.56 -11.24 16.20
C VAL A 139 6.73 -12.04 17.20
N VAL A 140 6.47 -11.51 18.40
CA VAL A 140 5.60 -12.17 19.40
C VAL A 140 4.18 -12.32 18.87
N ALA A 141 3.62 -11.29 18.24
CA ALA A 141 2.31 -11.37 17.60
C ALA A 141 2.28 -12.44 16.50
N LEU A 142 3.32 -12.50 15.66
CA LEU A 142 3.42 -13.51 14.60
C LEU A 142 3.53 -14.94 15.15
N VAL A 143 4.35 -15.15 16.18
CA VAL A 143 4.47 -16.47 16.83
C VAL A 143 3.15 -16.90 17.44
N THR A 144 2.43 -15.97 18.09
CA THR A 144 1.11 -16.23 18.68
C THR A 144 0.05 -16.57 17.63
N LEU A 145 0.10 -15.92 16.47
CA LEU A 145 -0.78 -16.24 15.33
C LEU A 145 -0.53 -17.65 14.79
N LEU A 146 0.73 -18.11 14.79
CA LEU A 146 1.14 -19.38 14.15
C LEU A 146 1.12 -20.60 15.11
N SER A 147 0.89 -20.38 16.40
CA SER A 147 0.77 -21.43 17.43
C SER A 147 -0.66 -21.92 17.59
#